data_AF-A0A3N0W8Z7-F1
#
_entry.id   AF-A0A3N0W8Z7-F1
#
_cell.length_a   1.000
_cell.length_b   1.000
_cell.length_c   1.000
_cell.angle_alpha   90.00
_cell.angle_beta   90.00
_cell.angle_gamma   90.00
#
_symmetry.space_group_name_H-M   'P 1'
#
loop_
_entity.id
_entity.type
_entity.pdbx_description
1 polymer ?
#
loop_
_entity_poly.entity_id
_entity_poly.type
_entity_poly.pdbx_seq_one_letter_code
_entity_poly.pdbx_strand_id
1 'polypeptide(L)'
;MKKIINGDKVIALILFTSFFSTNAQVKVSNSSGTVNPQSILQLESSGNDKGFLLTRIALQAANLSSPLSAHVAGMVVYNTATAGTAPNTVTPGLYYNNGTSWVKLTTKTPRIGDIKNGFQSGDHNGWYLLNGRAISALATNPRARAAALGFATNLPDASDRFLKTTNGSDNLGTSSGADTFTIAQANLPNVTFSGTTNTTGNHTHNYTDNPTTTIAVASGGNNPVSNAGNVNDTTGNAGAHTHTLSFSLGGSSTPVSFEPSHIITNVFIYLGS
;
A
#
# COMPACT_ATOMS: atom_id res chain seq x y z
N MET A 1 68.14 60.23 -67.20
CA MET A 1 68.39 58.97 -66.45
C MET A 1 67.06 58.48 -65.89
N LYS A 2 66.52 57.39 -66.44
CA LYS A 2 65.19 56.82 -66.16
C LYS A 2 65.38 55.73 -65.09
N LYS A 3 64.91 55.94 -63.85
CA LYS A 3 64.98 54.91 -62.78
C LYS A 3 63.86 53.90 -63.00
N ILE A 4 64.23 52.74 -63.52
CA ILE A 4 63.41 51.54 -63.56
C ILE A 4 63.50 50.92 -62.16
N ILE A 5 62.39 50.81 -61.45
CA ILE A 5 62.32 50.00 -60.23
C ILE A 5 61.95 48.58 -60.66
N ASN A 6 62.85 47.65 -60.37
CA ASN A 6 62.78 46.24 -60.72
C ASN A 6 61.62 45.54 -60.01
N GLY A 7 61.13 44.50 -60.66
CA GLY A 7 60.24 43.50 -60.08
C GLY A 7 60.85 42.80 -58.87
N ASP A 8 59.97 42.09 -58.17
CA ASP A 8 60.28 41.07 -57.15
C ASP A 8 60.26 41.50 -55.68
N LYS A 9 59.31 42.37 -55.29
CA LYS A 9 58.78 42.37 -53.91
C LYS A 9 57.26 42.58 -53.89
N VAL A 10 56.52 41.56 -54.35
CA VAL A 10 55.10 41.42 -54.00
C VAL A 10 55.03 40.96 -52.54
N ILE A 11 54.89 41.89 -51.61
CA ILE A 11 54.41 41.56 -50.26
C ILE A 11 52.91 41.33 -50.42
N ALA A 12 52.53 40.07 -50.67
CA ALA A 12 51.15 39.64 -50.54
C ALA A 12 50.83 39.63 -49.04
N LEU A 13 50.23 40.70 -48.54
CA LEU A 13 49.59 40.71 -47.23
C LEU A 13 48.37 39.79 -47.33
N ILE A 14 48.56 38.51 -47.00
CA ILE A 14 47.47 37.56 -46.78
C ILE A 14 46.72 38.06 -45.55
N LEU A 15 45.65 38.81 -45.79
CA LEU A 15 44.65 39.15 -44.79
C LEU A 15 43.96 37.83 -44.43
N PHE A 16 44.52 37.14 -43.43
CA PHE A 16 43.87 35.99 -42.80
C PHE A 16 42.66 36.53 -42.04
N THR A 17 41.55 36.72 -42.74
CA THR A 17 40.24 36.96 -42.13
C THR A 17 39.83 35.66 -41.46
N SER A 18 40.37 35.42 -40.27
CA SER A 18 39.89 34.39 -39.38
C SER A 18 38.44 34.71 -39.07
N PHE A 19 37.55 33.85 -39.58
CA PHE A 19 36.14 33.79 -39.18
C PHE A 19 36.07 33.34 -37.73
N PHE A 20 36.40 34.24 -36.80
CA PHE A 20 36.09 34.03 -35.40
C PHE A 20 34.59 34.17 -35.24
N SER A 21 33.89 33.03 -35.12
CA SER A 21 32.53 33.02 -34.62
C SER A 21 32.59 33.35 -33.12
N THR A 22 32.43 34.64 -32.80
CA THR A 22 32.32 35.08 -31.42
C THR A 22 30.89 34.81 -30.95
N ASN A 23 30.71 33.74 -30.18
CA ASN A 23 29.47 33.53 -29.45
C ASN A 23 29.45 34.50 -28.26
N ALA A 24 28.62 35.54 -28.34
CA ALA A 24 28.43 36.47 -27.22
C ALA A 24 27.41 35.91 -26.23
N GLN A 25 27.84 35.64 -25.00
CA GLN A 25 26.94 35.35 -23.89
C GLN A 25 26.59 36.67 -23.19
N VAL A 26 25.33 36.84 -22.81
CA VAL A 26 24.86 38.06 -22.14
C VAL A 26 24.76 37.80 -20.65
N LYS A 27 25.63 38.42 -19.87
CA LYS A 27 25.46 38.54 -18.41
C LYS A 27 24.94 39.94 -18.10
N VAL A 28 23.71 40.03 -17.60
CA VAL A 28 23.18 41.27 -17.03
C VAL A 28 23.40 41.20 -15.52
N SER A 29 24.44 41.89 -15.05
CA SER A 29 24.83 41.86 -13.64
C SER A 29 25.59 43.10 -13.22
N ASN A 30 25.55 43.40 -11.93
CA ASN A 30 26.44 44.34 -11.24
C ASN A 30 27.59 43.63 -10.48
N SER A 31 27.78 42.33 -10.70
CA SER A 31 28.83 41.51 -10.11
C SER A 31 29.97 41.24 -11.09
N SER A 32 31.21 41.25 -10.59
CA SER A 32 32.39 40.76 -11.31
C SER A 32 32.52 39.25 -11.10
N GLY A 33 32.02 38.45 -12.04
CA GLY A 33 32.11 36.98 -11.96
C GLY A 33 31.93 36.33 -13.32
N THR A 34 32.52 35.14 -13.49
CA THR A 34 32.51 34.38 -14.74
C THR A 34 31.09 34.10 -15.22
N VAL A 35 30.84 34.31 -16.52
CA VAL A 35 29.56 33.95 -17.13
C VAL A 35 29.45 32.42 -17.15
N ASN A 36 28.28 31.89 -16.81
CA ASN A 36 28.01 30.46 -16.91
C ASN A 36 28.11 30.06 -18.40
N PRO A 37 29.06 29.19 -18.78
CA PRO A 37 29.31 28.87 -20.19
C PRO A 37 28.15 28.14 -20.86
N GLN A 38 27.18 27.64 -20.10
CA GLN A 38 25.96 26.98 -20.58
C GLN A 38 24.76 27.95 -20.70
N SER A 39 24.95 29.24 -20.41
CA SER A 39 23.88 30.24 -20.47
C SER A 39 24.07 31.20 -21.65
N ILE A 40 22.99 31.43 -22.40
CA ILE A 40 22.93 32.55 -23.36
C ILE A 40 22.61 33.85 -22.62
N LEU A 41 21.78 33.77 -21.57
CA LEU A 41 21.43 34.88 -20.68
C LEU A 41 21.63 34.46 -19.21
N GLN A 42 22.44 35.22 -18.48
CA GLN A 42 22.59 35.11 -17.03
C GLN A 42 22.19 36.43 -16.37
N LEU A 43 21.33 36.33 -15.35
CA LEU A 43 20.93 37.46 -14.50
C LEU A 43 21.50 37.22 -13.11
N GLU A 44 22.26 38.17 -12.58
CA GLU A 44 22.88 38.06 -11.26
C GLU A 44 22.88 39.43 -10.56
N SER A 45 22.65 39.46 -9.24
CA SER A 45 22.86 40.65 -8.41
C SER A 45 23.81 40.31 -7.28
N SER A 46 24.88 41.09 -7.14
CA SER A 46 25.85 40.92 -6.05
C SER A 46 25.23 41.06 -4.66
N GLY A 47 24.16 41.84 -4.54
CA GLY A 47 23.43 42.07 -3.29
C GLY A 47 22.35 41.02 -2.98
N ASN A 48 22.12 40.04 -3.87
CA ASN A 48 21.04 39.05 -3.75
C ASN A 48 19.63 39.69 -3.56
N ASP A 49 19.43 40.90 -4.07
CA ASP A 49 18.26 41.75 -3.82
C ASP A 49 17.42 42.03 -5.10
N LYS A 50 17.83 41.49 -6.25
CA LYS A 50 17.11 41.60 -7.53
C LYS A 50 16.63 40.23 -8.00
N GLY A 51 15.58 40.24 -8.81
CA GLY A 51 15.03 39.05 -9.45
C GLY A 51 14.68 39.29 -10.91
N PHE A 52 14.26 38.23 -11.60
CA PHE A 52 13.77 38.31 -12.97
C PHE A 52 12.26 38.56 -12.98
N LEU A 53 11.84 39.75 -13.42
CA LEU A 53 10.42 40.04 -13.62
C LEU A 53 9.98 39.53 -15.00
N LEU A 54 9.38 38.35 -15.02
CA LEU A 54 8.81 37.75 -16.23
C LEU A 54 7.67 38.60 -16.81
N THR A 55 7.44 38.45 -18.12
CA THR A 55 6.28 39.05 -18.79
C THR A 55 4.99 38.62 -18.10
N ARG A 56 4.22 39.62 -17.67
CA ARG A 56 2.94 39.43 -16.97
C ARG A 56 1.83 39.36 -18.00
N ILE A 57 1.15 38.22 -18.07
CA ILE A 57 0.14 37.95 -19.09
C ILE A 57 -1.16 37.50 -18.41
N ALA A 58 -2.31 38.02 -18.85
CA ALA A 58 -3.61 37.52 -18.43
C ALA A 58 -4.01 36.32 -19.30
N LEU A 59 -3.71 35.10 -18.86
CA LEU A 59 -4.10 33.89 -19.59
C LEU A 59 -5.61 33.67 -19.53
N GLN A 60 -6.21 33.20 -20.62
CA GLN A 60 -7.66 32.96 -20.69
C GLN A 60 -8.06 31.53 -20.28
N ALA A 61 -7.26 30.53 -20.66
CA ALA A 61 -7.41 29.13 -20.27
C ALA A 61 -6.10 28.38 -20.53
N ALA A 62 -5.90 27.23 -19.89
CA ALA A 62 -4.66 26.45 -20.02
C ALA A 62 -4.45 25.92 -21.45
N ASN A 63 -5.52 25.60 -22.18
CA ASN A 63 -5.51 25.06 -23.53
C ASN A 63 -5.59 26.12 -24.64
N LEU A 64 -5.50 27.41 -24.30
CA LEU A 64 -5.51 28.50 -25.26
C LEU A 64 -4.16 29.21 -25.27
N SER A 65 -3.61 29.48 -26.45
CA SER A 65 -2.38 30.27 -26.59
C SER A 65 -2.59 31.74 -26.22
N SER A 66 -3.83 32.22 -26.33
CA SER A 66 -4.21 33.60 -26.08
C SER A 66 -3.77 34.10 -24.71
N PRO A 67 -3.20 35.32 -24.62
CA PRO A 67 -3.13 36.36 -25.65
C PRO A 67 -1.99 36.22 -26.67
N LEU A 68 -1.20 35.14 -26.61
CA LEU A 68 -0.19 34.87 -27.63
C LEU A 68 -0.83 34.19 -28.85
N SER A 69 -0.23 34.41 -30.02
CA SER A 69 -0.75 33.90 -31.30
C SER A 69 -0.67 32.38 -31.43
N ALA A 70 0.26 31.73 -30.73
CA ALA A 70 0.44 30.27 -30.72
C ALA A 70 1.09 29.78 -29.42
N HIS A 71 0.94 28.50 -29.14
CA HIS A 71 1.70 27.82 -28.09
C HIS A 71 3.15 27.59 -28.56
N VAL A 72 4.12 27.90 -27.71
CA VAL A 72 5.55 27.71 -28.01
C VAL A 72 6.21 27.02 -26.83
N ALA A 73 6.70 25.80 -27.03
CA ALA A 73 7.32 25.00 -25.98
C ALA A 73 8.50 25.72 -25.33
N GLY A 74 8.58 25.66 -24.00
CA GLY A 74 9.64 26.28 -23.20
C GLY A 74 9.41 27.75 -22.86
N MET A 75 8.37 28.40 -23.40
CA MET A 75 8.03 29.78 -23.03
C MET A 75 7.53 29.85 -21.59
N VAL A 76 8.06 30.79 -20.80
CA VAL A 76 7.68 31.01 -19.39
C VAL A 76 7.11 32.40 -19.20
N VAL A 77 5.99 32.50 -18.49
CA VAL A 77 5.28 33.75 -18.22
C VAL A 77 4.74 33.77 -16.78
N TYR A 78 4.45 34.97 -16.28
CA TYR A 78 3.68 35.11 -15.04
C TYR A 78 2.21 35.38 -15.40
N ASN A 79 1.32 34.43 -15.11
CA ASN A 79 -0.12 34.62 -15.27
C ASN A 79 -0.68 35.55 -14.20
N THR A 80 -1.51 36.52 -14.59
CA THR A 80 -2.19 37.46 -13.68
C THR A 80 -3.69 37.20 -13.53
N ALA A 81 -4.29 36.33 -14.34
CA ALA A 81 -5.72 36.12 -14.36
C ALA A 81 -6.15 34.81 -13.66
N THR A 82 -7.37 34.81 -13.12
CA THR A 82 -8.12 33.59 -12.84
C THR A 82 -9.18 33.45 -13.93
N ALA A 83 -9.07 32.44 -14.78
CA ALA A 83 -9.91 32.29 -15.97
C ALA A 83 -10.02 30.82 -16.42
N GLY A 84 -10.91 30.56 -17.37
CA GLY A 84 -11.15 29.23 -17.93
C GLY A 84 -12.06 28.35 -17.07
N THR A 85 -12.54 27.26 -17.65
CA THR A 85 -13.38 26.26 -16.99
C THR A 85 -12.60 24.97 -16.78
N ALA A 86 -12.97 24.19 -15.75
CA ALA A 86 -12.33 22.91 -15.49
C ALA A 86 -12.40 21.99 -16.73
N PRO A 87 -11.32 21.28 -17.10
CA PRO A 87 -10.04 21.14 -16.39
C PRO A 87 -8.97 22.21 -16.71
N ASN A 88 -9.29 23.20 -17.56
CA ASN A 88 -8.33 24.16 -18.11
C ASN A 88 -8.25 25.49 -17.34
N THR A 89 -8.70 25.51 -16.09
CA THR A 89 -8.68 26.72 -15.27
C THR A 89 -7.25 27.17 -14.98
N VAL A 90 -6.99 28.46 -15.19
CA VAL A 90 -5.74 29.12 -14.83
C VAL A 90 -5.96 30.03 -13.63
N THR A 91 -4.90 30.24 -12.85
CA THR A 91 -4.88 31.13 -11.68
C THR A 91 -3.55 31.87 -11.64
N PRO A 92 -3.42 33.01 -10.94
CA PRO A 92 -2.15 33.72 -10.88
C PRO A 92 -0.96 32.84 -10.46
N GLY A 93 0.19 33.02 -11.12
CA GLY A 93 1.41 32.26 -10.86
C GLY A 93 2.29 32.08 -12.09
N LEU A 94 3.40 31.34 -11.94
CA LEU A 94 4.30 31.03 -13.04
C LEU A 94 3.74 29.90 -13.90
N TYR A 95 3.78 30.06 -15.21
CA TYR A 95 3.40 29.06 -16.18
C TYR A 95 4.51 28.88 -17.21
N TYR A 96 4.75 27.63 -17.61
CA TYR A 96 5.49 27.34 -18.83
C TYR A 96 4.54 26.77 -19.87
N ASN A 97 4.84 26.98 -21.13
CA ASN A 97 4.12 26.38 -22.22
C ASN A 97 4.82 25.09 -22.66
N ASN A 98 4.08 23.99 -22.80
CA ASN A 98 4.63 22.69 -23.24
C ASN A 98 4.51 22.46 -24.76
N GLY A 99 4.12 23.47 -25.53
CA GLY A 99 3.86 23.39 -26.97
C GLY A 99 2.39 23.22 -27.33
N THR A 100 1.54 22.82 -26.38
CA THR A 100 0.09 22.62 -26.60
C THR A 100 -0.79 23.26 -25.53
N SER A 101 -0.22 23.61 -24.38
CA SER A 101 -0.95 24.15 -23.23
C SER A 101 -0.02 24.87 -22.25
N TRP A 102 -0.61 25.71 -21.41
CA TRP A 102 0.02 26.34 -20.27
C TRP A 102 -0.02 25.43 -19.05
N VAL A 103 1.14 25.10 -18.51
CA VAL A 103 1.32 24.28 -17.31
C VAL A 103 1.80 25.17 -16.17
N LYS A 104 1.04 25.20 -15.08
CA LYS A 104 1.40 25.97 -13.89
C LYS A 104 2.63 25.35 -13.23
N LEU A 105 3.68 26.12 -13.01
CA LEU A 105 4.77 25.72 -12.12
C LEU A 105 4.26 25.87 -10.69
N THR A 106 3.97 24.75 -10.06
CA THR A 106 3.63 24.68 -8.65
C THR A 106 4.46 23.60 -7.99
N THR A 107 4.98 23.88 -6.80
CA THR A 107 5.41 22.81 -5.91
C THR A 107 4.16 22.17 -5.33
N LYS A 108 4.10 20.84 -5.29
CA LYS A 108 3.06 20.15 -4.53
C LYS A 108 3.39 20.35 -3.05
N THR A 109 2.81 21.40 -2.47
CA THR A 109 2.88 21.62 -1.03
C THR A 109 1.97 20.61 -0.34
N PRO A 110 2.47 19.90 0.69
CA PRO A 110 1.62 19.04 1.50
C PRO A 110 0.47 19.86 2.08
N ARG A 111 -0.74 19.30 2.04
CA ARG A 111 -1.93 19.87 2.65
C ARG A 111 -2.14 19.27 4.02
N ILE A 112 -2.76 20.03 4.92
CA ILE A 112 -3.11 19.53 6.25
C ILE A 112 -3.98 18.28 6.09
N GLY A 113 -3.57 17.17 6.71
CA GLY A 113 -4.24 15.88 6.61
C GLY A 113 -3.68 14.94 5.52
N ASP A 114 -2.75 15.40 4.68
CA ASP A 114 -2.06 14.50 3.74
C ASP A 114 -1.32 13.41 4.52
N ILE A 115 -1.33 12.18 3.99
CA ILE A 115 -0.61 11.03 4.53
C ILE A 115 0.55 10.67 3.59
N LYS A 116 1.69 10.30 4.18
CA LYS A 116 2.81 9.70 3.45
C LYS A 116 3.45 8.55 4.23
N ASN A 117 4.11 7.67 3.50
CA ASN A 117 5.05 6.69 4.06
C ASN A 117 6.48 7.24 4.07
N GLY A 118 7.32 6.76 4.99
CA GLY A 118 8.74 7.10 5.06
C GLY A 118 9.50 6.20 6.03
N PHE A 119 10.83 6.17 5.92
CA PHE A 119 11.69 5.40 6.83
C PHE A 119 12.23 6.21 8.02
N GLN A 120 11.92 7.51 8.07
CA GLN A 120 12.30 8.37 9.19
C GLN A 120 11.70 7.83 10.50
N SER A 121 12.43 7.94 11.61
CA SER A 121 11.97 7.44 12.92
C SER A 121 11.17 8.47 13.74
N GLY A 122 11.07 9.72 13.28
CA GLY A 122 10.41 10.80 14.01
C GLY A 122 9.83 11.89 13.12
N ASP A 123 9.18 12.86 13.77
CA ASP A 123 8.55 14.01 13.13
C ASP A 123 9.57 14.86 12.35
N HIS A 124 9.16 15.42 11.21
CA HIS A 124 10.06 16.23 10.37
C HIS A 124 9.28 17.17 9.44
N ASN A 125 9.74 18.42 9.30
CA ASN A 125 9.20 19.39 8.32
C ASN A 125 7.66 19.52 8.31
N GLY A 126 7.01 19.47 9.49
CA GLY A 126 5.56 19.53 9.64
C GLY A 126 4.82 18.19 9.43
N TRP A 127 5.57 17.10 9.23
CA TRP A 127 5.06 15.72 9.23
C TRP A 127 5.18 15.12 10.62
N TYR A 128 4.10 14.49 11.05
CA TYR A 128 3.92 13.93 12.38
C TYR A 128 3.67 12.43 12.26
N LEU A 129 4.47 11.63 12.97
CA LEU A 129 4.33 10.17 13.01
C LEU A 129 2.95 9.77 13.56
N LEU A 130 2.32 8.77 12.91
CA LEU A 130 1.06 8.15 13.33
C LEU A 130 1.33 6.91 14.20
N ASN A 131 1.68 7.16 15.46
CA ASN A 131 2.02 6.14 16.45
C ASN A 131 1.06 6.15 17.66
N GLY A 132 -0.15 6.70 17.51
CA GLY A 132 -1.14 6.74 18.59
C GLY A 132 -0.87 7.76 19.70
N ARG A 133 0.15 8.62 19.59
CA ARG A 133 0.44 9.62 20.64
C ARG A 133 -0.71 10.63 20.83
N ALA A 134 -0.79 11.17 22.03
CA ALA A 134 -1.75 12.21 22.38
C ALA A 134 -1.53 13.50 21.57
N ILE A 135 -2.62 14.11 21.08
CA ILE A 135 -2.54 15.42 20.39
C ILE A 135 -2.08 16.53 21.34
N SER A 136 -2.25 16.34 22.65
CA SER A 136 -1.79 17.28 23.68
C SER A 136 -0.27 17.42 23.72
N ALA A 137 0.48 16.41 23.26
CA ALA A 137 1.93 16.43 23.14
C ALA A 137 2.43 17.21 21.90
N LEU A 138 1.53 17.58 20.98
CA LEU A 138 1.86 18.41 19.83
C LEU A 138 1.92 19.89 20.22
N ALA A 139 2.71 20.67 19.48
CA ALA A 139 2.72 22.12 19.58
C ALA A 139 1.33 22.72 19.24
N THR A 140 1.09 23.98 19.64
CA THR A 140 -0.24 24.62 19.56
C THR A 140 -0.88 24.56 18.16
N ASN A 141 -0.13 24.89 17.11
CA ASN A 141 -0.63 24.90 15.74
C ASN A 141 -0.95 23.51 15.18
N PRO A 142 -0.02 22.52 15.19
CA PRO A 142 -0.32 21.17 14.72
C PRO A 142 -1.40 20.49 15.57
N ARG A 143 -1.48 20.79 16.88
CA ARG A 143 -2.59 20.32 17.74
C ARG A 143 -3.95 20.86 17.28
N ALA A 144 -4.05 22.16 17.01
CA ALA A 144 -5.29 22.77 16.52
C ALA A 144 -5.71 22.18 15.17
N ARG A 145 -4.74 21.92 14.28
CA ARG A 145 -4.97 21.30 12.97
C ARG A 145 -5.38 19.82 13.11
N ALA A 146 -4.76 19.05 14.00
CA ALA A 146 -5.17 17.69 14.32
C ALA A 146 -6.62 17.64 14.85
N ALA A 147 -6.97 18.56 15.75
CA ALA A 147 -8.34 18.69 16.25
C ALA A 147 -9.33 19.08 15.13
N ALA A 148 -8.94 19.98 14.22
CA ALA A 148 -9.76 20.35 13.06
C ALA A 148 -9.96 19.19 12.06
N LEU A 149 -9.04 18.22 12.03
CA LEU A 149 -9.17 16.97 11.27
C LEU A 149 -10.05 15.92 11.99
N GLY A 150 -10.54 16.22 13.20
CA GLY A 150 -11.43 15.34 13.98
C GLY A 150 -10.72 14.44 14.99
N PHE A 151 -9.40 14.57 15.19
CA PHE A 151 -8.69 13.82 16.21
C PHE A 151 -8.91 14.46 17.59
N ALA A 152 -9.68 13.78 18.45
CA ALA A 152 -10.09 14.34 19.75
C ALA A 152 -9.05 14.18 20.86
N THR A 153 -8.38 13.03 20.93
CA THR A 153 -7.47 12.67 22.03
C THR A 153 -6.08 12.31 21.54
N ASN A 154 -6.00 11.41 20.56
CA ASN A 154 -4.76 10.88 20.01
C ASN A 154 -4.75 11.02 18.49
N LEU A 155 -3.55 11.13 17.91
CA LEU A 155 -3.39 10.86 16.49
C LEU A 155 -3.72 9.37 16.22
N PRO A 156 -4.17 9.01 15.00
CA PRO A 156 -4.30 7.61 14.62
C PRO A 156 -2.99 6.83 14.82
N ASP A 157 -3.12 5.56 15.18
CA ASP A 157 -1.99 4.63 15.25
C ASP A 157 -1.98 3.75 14.00
N ALA A 158 -0.91 3.89 13.21
CA ALA A 158 -0.70 3.12 11.99
C ALA A 158 0.29 1.97 12.18
N SER A 159 0.76 1.71 13.41
CA SER A 159 1.60 0.55 13.70
C SER A 159 0.89 -0.74 13.32
N ASP A 160 1.57 -1.57 12.53
CA ASP A 160 1.10 -2.89 12.07
C ASP A 160 -0.28 -2.86 11.39
N ARG A 161 -0.54 -1.80 10.60
CA ARG A 161 -1.86 -1.55 10.02
C ARG A 161 -1.80 -1.08 8.58
N PHE A 162 -2.75 -1.55 7.80
CA PHE A 162 -3.04 -1.02 6.48
C PHE A 162 -4.09 0.09 6.55
N LEU A 163 -3.87 1.18 5.82
CA LEU A 163 -4.85 2.24 5.69
C LEU A 163 -5.93 1.82 4.69
N LYS A 164 -7.19 1.84 5.13
CA LYS A 164 -8.37 1.64 4.27
C LYS A 164 -9.27 2.88 4.29
N THR A 165 -10.05 3.05 3.23
CA THR A 165 -11.18 3.99 3.25
C THR A 165 -12.37 3.36 3.98
N THR A 166 -13.21 4.20 4.58
CA THR A 166 -14.49 3.75 5.15
C THR A 166 -15.42 3.23 4.03
N ASN A 167 -16.24 2.24 4.36
CA ASN A 167 -17.37 1.79 3.55
C ASN A 167 -18.71 2.43 4.01
N GLY A 168 -18.67 3.39 4.95
CA GLY A 168 -19.82 4.14 5.46
C GLY A 168 -20.16 3.88 6.93
N SER A 169 -19.76 2.73 7.51
CA SER A 169 -19.98 2.43 8.93
C SER A 169 -18.76 2.69 9.81
N ASP A 170 -17.57 2.76 9.22
CA ASP A 170 -16.33 3.03 9.95
C ASP A 170 -16.13 4.54 10.15
N ASN A 171 -15.73 4.94 11.35
CA ASN A 171 -15.30 6.31 11.64
C ASN A 171 -13.88 6.54 11.11
N LEU A 172 -13.58 7.75 10.62
CA LEU A 172 -12.23 8.09 10.20
C LEU A 172 -11.26 8.08 11.38
N GLY A 173 -10.07 7.50 11.19
CA GLY A 173 -9.02 7.46 12.20
C GLY A 173 -9.20 6.38 13.28
N THR A 174 -10.25 5.56 13.24
CA THR A 174 -10.39 4.40 14.13
C THR A 174 -9.61 3.21 13.61
N SER A 175 -8.89 2.52 14.50
CA SER A 175 -8.24 1.23 14.22
C SER A 175 -9.21 0.09 14.49
N SER A 176 -9.24 -0.90 13.59
CA SER A 176 -10.06 -2.12 13.70
C SER A 176 -9.44 -3.21 12.83
N GLY A 177 -9.82 -4.46 13.08
CA GLY A 177 -9.22 -5.65 12.47
C GLY A 177 -8.24 -6.37 13.41
N ALA A 178 -7.77 -7.52 12.96
CA ALA A 178 -6.74 -8.35 13.60
C ALA A 178 -5.89 -8.98 12.49
N ASP A 179 -4.64 -9.35 12.78
CA ASP A 179 -3.74 -9.95 11.77
C ASP A 179 -3.81 -11.48 11.75
N THR A 180 -4.61 -12.05 12.66
CA THR A 180 -4.84 -13.49 12.77
C THR A 180 -6.32 -13.80 12.93
N PHE A 181 -6.72 -14.99 12.50
CA PHE A 181 -8.03 -15.55 12.80
C PHE A 181 -7.91 -17.01 13.24
N THR A 182 -8.87 -17.51 13.99
CA THR A 182 -9.01 -18.93 14.33
C THR A 182 -10.12 -19.55 13.48
N ILE A 183 -9.90 -20.76 13.00
CA ILE A 183 -10.94 -21.53 12.32
C ILE A 183 -11.90 -22.07 13.37
N ALA A 184 -13.15 -21.63 13.36
CA ALA A 184 -14.20 -22.19 14.19
C ALA A 184 -14.83 -23.42 13.51
N GLN A 185 -15.48 -24.28 14.28
CA GLN A 185 -16.20 -25.46 13.76
C GLN A 185 -17.21 -25.08 12.66
N ALA A 186 -17.86 -23.92 12.79
CA ALA A 186 -18.79 -23.38 11.79
C ALA A 186 -18.13 -22.99 10.45
N ASN A 187 -16.81 -22.83 10.41
CA ASN A 187 -16.05 -22.54 9.18
C ASN A 187 -15.58 -23.81 8.47
N LEU A 188 -15.72 -24.99 9.09
CA LEU A 188 -15.29 -26.26 8.49
C LEU A 188 -16.33 -26.78 7.50
N PRO A 189 -15.90 -27.38 6.37
CA PRO A 189 -16.82 -28.06 5.45
C PRO A 189 -17.58 -29.18 6.15
N ASN A 190 -18.79 -29.46 5.67
CA ASN A 190 -19.51 -30.65 6.13
C ASN A 190 -18.83 -31.91 5.59
N VAL A 191 -18.35 -32.77 6.49
CA VAL A 191 -17.70 -34.04 6.17
C VAL A 191 -18.56 -35.19 6.67
N THR A 192 -18.93 -36.10 5.77
CA THR A 192 -19.65 -37.33 6.11
C THR A 192 -18.65 -38.43 6.43
N PHE A 193 -18.60 -38.88 7.68
CA PHE A 193 -17.84 -40.06 8.07
C PHE A 193 -18.74 -41.30 7.93
N SER A 194 -18.41 -42.19 7.00
CA SER A 194 -19.08 -43.49 6.86
C SER A 194 -18.19 -44.62 7.37
N GLY A 195 -18.75 -45.51 8.19
CA GLY A 195 -18.12 -46.75 8.60
C GLY A 195 -19.16 -47.87 8.65
N THR A 196 -18.76 -49.08 8.29
CA THR A 196 -19.58 -50.29 8.46
C THR A 196 -19.01 -51.12 9.60
N THR A 197 -19.81 -51.41 10.62
CA THR A 197 -19.48 -52.48 11.57
C THR A 197 -19.77 -53.82 10.92
N ASN A 198 -19.04 -54.89 11.27
CA ASN A 198 -19.45 -56.23 10.87
C ASN A 198 -20.79 -56.58 11.55
N THR A 199 -21.65 -57.30 10.85
CA THR A 199 -22.94 -57.78 11.38
C THR A 199 -22.70 -58.93 12.34
N THR A 200 -22.27 -58.66 13.56
CA THR A 200 -22.32 -59.61 14.68
C THR A 200 -23.17 -59.02 15.81
N GLY A 201 -24.35 -58.51 15.42
CA GLY A 201 -25.40 -58.13 16.35
C GLY A 201 -26.28 -59.34 16.65
N ASN A 202 -26.25 -59.78 17.91
CA ASN A 202 -26.98 -60.92 18.48
C ASN A 202 -26.55 -62.30 17.93
N HIS A 203 -25.96 -63.11 18.79
CA HIS A 203 -25.70 -64.52 18.48
C HIS A 203 -26.31 -65.39 19.57
N THR A 204 -26.83 -66.53 19.16
CA THR A 204 -27.36 -67.57 20.05
C THR A 204 -26.38 -68.74 20.04
N HIS A 205 -26.06 -69.26 21.21
CA HIS A 205 -25.36 -70.53 21.32
C HIS A 205 -26.37 -71.65 21.57
N ASN A 206 -26.27 -72.72 20.80
CA ASN A 206 -26.93 -73.98 21.13
C ASN A 206 -25.84 -74.96 21.56
N TYR A 207 -25.95 -75.52 22.76
CA TYR A 207 -25.18 -76.70 23.14
C TYR A 207 -26.15 -77.87 23.35
N THR A 208 -25.75 -79.03 22.87
CA THR A 208 -26.46 -80.27 23.12
C THR A 208 -25.93 -80.85 24.43
N ASP A 209 -26.69 -80.69 25.51
CA ASP A 209 -26.45 -81.48 26.72
C ASP A 209 -26.90 -82.91 26.42
N ASN A 210 -25.94 -83.86 26.42
CA ASN A 210 -26.10 -85.30 26.10
C ASN A 210 -25.97 -85.73 24.61
N PRO A 211 -24.81 -86.24 24.15
CA PRO A 211 -24.56 -86.50 22.74
C PRO A 211 -25.00 -87.87 22.19
N THR A 212 -25.65 -88.77 22.94
CA THR A 212 -25.81 -90.16 22.44
C THR A 212 -27.16 -90.81 22.73
N THR A 213 -27.66 -91.53 21.72
CA THR A 213 -28.94 -92.27 21.67
C THR A 213 -29.00 -93.51 22.57
N THR A 214 -28.17 -93.60 23.61
CA THR A 214 -28.16 -94.77 24.48
C THR A 214 -27.94 -94.33 25.92
N ILE A 215 -29.05 -94.21 26.66
CA ILE A 215 -29.05 -93.95 28.10
C ILE A 215 -28.45 -95.19 28.79
N ALA A 216 -27.17 -95.14 29.15
CA ALA A 216 -26.60 -96.10 30.08
C ALA A 216 -26.93 -95.65 31.51
N VAL A 217 -28.11 -96.00 32.02
CA VAL A 217 -28.41 -95.84 33.44
C VAL A 217 -27.65 -96.92 34.20
N ALA A 218 -26.64 -96.55 34.99
CA ALA A 218 -26.10 -97.45 36.00
C ALA A 218 -27.15 -97.60 37.13
N SER A 219 -27.55 -98.83 37.45
CA SER A 219 -28.54 -99.12 38.49
C SER A 219 -27.93 -98.99 39.90
N GLY A 220 -28.47 -98.10 40.74
CA GLY A 220 -28.12 -97.96 42.16
C GLY A 220 -28.74 -96.69 42.78
N GLY A 221 -29.36 -96.82 43.95
CA GLY A 221 -30.07 -95.74 44.64
C GLY A 221 -29.12 -94.64 45.12
N ASN A 222 -29.04 -93.57 44.32
CA ASN A 222 -28.44 -92.23 44.55
C ASN A 222 -27.66 -91.70 43.33
N ASN A 223 -27.85 -92.25 42.13
CA ASN A 223 -27.25 -91.70 40.93
C ASN A 223 -28.03 -90.45 40.45
N PRO A 224 -27.40 -89.29 40.21
CA PRO A 224 -28.08 -88.16 39.61
C PRO A 224 -28.50 -88.54 38.18
N VAL A 225 -29.80 -88.78 37.98
CA VAL A 225 -30.38 -89.02 36.66
C VAL A 225 -30.32 -87.69 35.90
N SER A 226 -29.64 -87.63 34.76
CA SER A 226 -29.73 -86.45 33.90
C SER A 226 -31.20 -86.29 33.48
N ASN A 227 -31.74 -85.09 33.68
CA ASN A 227 -33.13 -84.79 33.41
C ASN A 227 -33.36 -84.81 31.88
N ALA A 228 -34.13 -85.79 31.39
CA ALA A 228 -34.50 -85.91 29.98
C ALA A 228 -35.60 -84.91 29.55
N GLY A 229 -35.96 -83.95 30.40
CA GLY A 229 -36.74 -82.80 29.99
C GLY A 229 -35.92 -82.00 28.97
N ASN A 230 -36.39 -81.96 27.73
CA ASN A 230 -35.77 -81.21 26.64
C ASN A 230 -35.84 -79.71 26.96
N VAL A 231 -34.94 -79.21 27.81
CA VAL A 231 -34.85 -77.79 28.14
C VAL A 231 -33.98 -77.16 27.07
N ASN A 232 -34.63 -76.50 26.11
CA ASN A 232 -33.94 -75.62 25.19
C ASN A 232 -33.49 -74.39 26.00
N ASP A 233 -32.38 -74.51 26.72
CA ASP A 233 -31.81 -73.40 27.49
C ASP A 233 -31.24 -72.39 26.50
N THR A 234 -32.08 -71.45 26.08
CA THR A 234 -31.65 -70.31 25.28
C THR A 234 -31.03 -69.33 26.26
N THR A 235 -29.72 -69.09 26.16
CA THR A 235 -29.14 -67.95 26.87
C THR A 235 -29.91 -66.71 26.41
N GLY A 236 -30.53 -65.99 27.36
CA GLY A 236 -31.29 -64.77 27.05
C GLY A 236 -30.47 -63.80 26.22
N ASN A 237 -31.13 -62.84 25.56
CA ASN A 237 -30.55 -61.91 24.60
C ASN A 237 -29.47 -61.00 25.21
N ALA A 238 -28.32 -61.56 25.57
CA ALA A 238 -27.12 -60.87 25.98
C ALA A 238 -26.37 -60.51 24.70
N GLY A 239 -26.35 -59.23 24.37
CA GLY A 239 -25.72 -58.80 23.11
C GLY A 239 -26.14 -57.42 22.65
N ALA A 240 -27.18 -56.82 23.23
CA ALA A 240 -27.47 -55.41 23.03
C ALA A 240 -26.40 -54.58 23.74
N HIS A 241 -25.39 -54.18 22.99
CA HIS A 241 -24.39 -53.21 23.42
C HIS A 241 -24.38 -52.06 22.42
N THR A 242 -24.10 -50.87 22.93
CA THR A 242 -23.96 -49.66 22.12
C THR A 242 -22.47 -49.43 21.84
N HIS A 243 -22.10 -49.29 20.57
CA HIS A 243 -20.81 -48.75 20.21
C HIS A 243 -20.87 -47.23 20.25
N THR A 244 -20.18 -46.64 21.24
CA THR A 244 -19.90 -45.20 21.21
C THR A 244 -18.58 -45.01 20.47
N LEU A 245 -18.64 -44.48 19.26
CA LEU A 245 -17.47 -44.04 18.51
C LEU A 245 -17.29 -42.56 18.75
N SER A 246 -16.16 -42.18 19.36
CA SER A 246 -15.75 -40.80 19.51
C SER A 246 -14.41 -40.62 18.82
N PHE A 247 -14.36 -39.70 17.86
CA PHE A 247 -13.14 -39.26 17.22
C PHE A 247 -12.87 -37.82 17.65
N SER A 248 -11.63 -37.53 18.05
CA SER A 248 -11.17 -36.15 18.07
C SER A 248 -10.96 -35.75 16.61
N LEU A 249 -11.69 -34.74 16.15
CA LEU A 249 -11.52 -34.20 14.80
C LEU A 249 -10.15 -33.53 14.59
N GLY A 250 -9.33 -33.44 15.64
CA GLY A 250 -8.07 -32.71 15.62
C GLY A 250 -8.29 -31.20 15.56
N GLY A 251 -7.19 -30.45 15.66
CA GLY A 251 -7.19 -28.99 15.70
C GLY A 251 -6.67 -28.46 17.03
N SER A 252 -5.68 -27.57 16.97
CA SER A 252 -5.05 -26.94 18.13
C SER A 252 -5.66 -25.58 18.49
N SER A 253 -6.66 -25.11 17.74
CA SER A 253 -7.14 -23.71 17.77
C SER A 253 -6.01 -22.68 17.58
N THR A 254 -4.89 -23.09 16.96
CA THR A 254 -3.79 -22.20 16.66
C THR A 254 -4.25 -21.14 15.67
N PRO A 255 -4.08 -19.84 15.96
CA PRO A 255 -4.42 -18.78 15.03
C PRO A 255 -3.63 -18.91 13.72
N VAL A 256 -4.31 -18.66 12.62
CA VAL A 256 -3.73 -18.57 11.29
C VAL A 256 -3.48 -17.10 11.01
N SER A 257 -2.23 -16.74 10.69
CA SER A 257 -1.91 -15.41 10.17
C SER A 257 -2.39 -15.30 8.73
N PHE A 258 -2.99 -14.16 8.40
CA PHE A 258 -3.33 -13.81 7.02
C PHE A 258 -2.59 -12.55 6.55
N GLU A 259 -1.50 -12.23 7.24
CA GLU A 259 -0.62 -11.13 6.88
C GLU A 259 0.13 -11.43 5.58
N PRO A 260 -0.05 -10.62 4.51
CA PRO A 260 0.70 -10.79 3.28
C PRO A 260 2.18 -10.43 3.45
N SER A 261 3.05 -10.93 2.58
CA SER A 261 4.44 -10.46 2.48
C SER A 261 4.49 -8.94 2.31
N HIS A 262 5.20 -8.25 3.20
CA HIS A 262 5.16 -6.79 3.27
C HIS A 262 6.55 -6.18 3.54
N ILE A 263 6.65 -4.85 3.37
CA ILE A 263 7.79 -4.03 3.80
C ILE A 263 7.26 -2.97 4.75
N ILE A 264 7.88 -2.85 5.91
CA ILE A 264 7.44 -1.91 6.95
C ILE A 264 8.01 -0.52 6.67
N THR A 265 7.11 0.48 6.70
CA THR A 265 7.47 1.91 6.68
C THR A 265 6.70 2.64 7.77
N ASN A 266 7.20 3.78 8.20
CA ASN A 266 6.50 4.66 9.10
C ASN A 266 5.48 5.52 8.35
N VAL A 267 4.31 5.69 8.93
CA VAL A 267 3.23 6.50 8.36
C VAL A 267 3.19 7.86 9.04
N PHE A 268 3.11 8.92 8.25
CA PHE A 268 3.11 10.30 8.72
C PHE A 268 1.87 11.05 8.23
N ILE A 269 1.38 11.97 9.05
CA ILE A 269 0.38 12.96 8.68
C ILE A 269 0.98 14.37 8.63
N TYR A 270 0.63 15.15 7.61
CA TYR A 270 1.06 16.53 7.54
C TYR A 270 0.13 17.41 8.39
N LEU A 271 0.70 18.06 9.41
CA LEU A 271 0.01 19.06 10.23
C LEU A 271 0.69 20.43 10.11
N GLY A 272 1.71 20.57 9.26
CA GLY A 272 2.49 21.79 9.09
C GLY A 272 3.35 22.14 10.30
N SER A 273 4.22 23.13 10.14
CA SER A 273 4.96 23.75 11.26
C SER A 273 4.04 24.61 12.13
#